data_AF-A0A7J2YLX3-F1
#
_entry.id   AF-A0A7J2YLX3-F1
#
_cell.length_a   1.000
_cell.length_b   1.000
_cell.length_c   1.000
_cell.angle_alpha   90.00
_cell.angle_beta   90.00
_cell.angle_gamma   90.00
#
_symmetry.space_group_name_H-M   'P 1'
#
loop_
_entity.id
_entity.type
_entity.pdbx_description
1 polymer ?
#
loop_
_entity_poly.entity_id
_entity_poly.type
_entity_poly.pdbx_seq_one_letter_code
_entity_poly.pdbx_strand_id
1 'polypeptide(L)'
;MFFVISHFSCVFAVDDDEMNARTAIANSENEVLSCYGVVADASKAGADVADLLNILNEAGMLLSRAKLAYAMGDFGSAVTFANQSMLELNGFITEADALKKTALQQGYLDFMINVVGSVIGAVAVICGGFAIWFLSKKREERRSA
;
A
#
# COMPACT_ATOMS: atom_id res chain seq x y z
N MET A 1 -58.12 41.82 14.36
CA MET A 1 -57.05 41.75 15.37
C MET A 1 -56.27 40.47 15.10
N PHE A 2 -54.95 40.57 14.97
CA PHE A 2 -54.07 39.70 14.17
C PHE A 2 -53.95 38.24 14.68
N PHE A 3 -54.02 37.28 13.75
CA PHE A 3 -53.64 35.88 13.93
C PHE A 3 -52.12 35.78 14.08
N VAL A 4 -51.64 35.30 15.23
CA VAL A 4 -50.22 35.03 15.44
C VAL A 4 -49.93 33.65 14.85
N ILE A 5 -49.34 33.64 13.66
CA ILE A 5 -48.86 32.43 12.99
C ILE A 5 -47.69 31.92 13.85
N SER A 6 -47.96 30.89 14.65
CA SER A 6 -46.94 30.15 15.37
C SER A 6 -45.96 29.59 14.34
N HIS A 7 -44.72 30.10 14.36
CA HIS A 7 -43.62 29.55 13.61
C HIS A 7 -43.41 28.11 14.08
N PHE A 8 -43.95 27.15 13.32
CA PHE A 8 -43.38 25.81 13.24
C PHE A 8 -41.99 25.96 12.63
N SER A 9 -41.01 26.32 13.47
CA SER A 9 -39.63 26.01 13.16
C SER A 9 -39.53 24.49 13.20
N CYS A 10 -39.70 23.85 12.05
CA CYS A 10 -39.22 22.49 11.84
C CYS A 10 -37.69 22.52 11.99
N VAL A 11 -37.23 22.52 13.24
CA VAL A 11 -35.90 22.06 13.58
C VAL A 11 -35.93 20.58 13.24
N PHE A 12 -35.39 20.22 12.09
CA PHE A 12 -34.97 18.86 11.83
C PHE A 12 -33.87 18.59 12.85
N ALA A 13 -34.24 17.96 13.98
CA ALA A 13 -33.27 17.27 14.80
C ALA A 13 -32.71 16.17 13.92
N VAL A 14 -31.54 16.40 13.33
CA VAL A 14 -30.73 15.30 12.80
C VAL A 14 -30.40 14.45 14.02
N ASP A 15 -30.97 13.25 14.07
CA ASP A 15 -30.67 12.28 15.13
C ASP A 15 -29.14 12.12 15.23
N ASP A 16 -28.60 12.14 16.45
CA ASP A 16 -27.16 11.94 16.69
C ASP A 16 -26.66 10.64 16.01
N ASP A 17 -27.54 9.64 15.92
CA ASP A 17 -27.29 8.38 15.23
C ASP A 17 -27.12 8.54 13.71
N GLU A 18 -27.86 9.43 13.07
CA GLU A 18 -27.72 9.73 11.64
C GLU A 18 -26.36 10.39 11.37
N MET A 19 -25.98 11.37 12.19
CA MET A 19 -24.69 12.05 12.07
C MET A 19 -23.52 11.09 12.32
N ASN A 20 -23.64 10.20 13.32
CA ASN A 20 -22.66 9.17 13.62
C ASN A 20 -22.51 8.16 12.48
N ALA A 21 -23.62 7.68 11.92
CA ALA A 21 -23.61 6.77 10.78
C ALA A 21 -22.97 7.41 9.54
N ARG A 22 -23.30 8.67 9.26
CA ARG A 22 -22.74 9.43 8.14
C ARG A 22 -21.23 9.64 8.29
N THR A 23 -20.78 9.92 9.51
CA THR A 23 -19.35 10.08 9.84
C THR A 23 -18.59 8.75 9.71
N ALA A 24 -19.17 7.66 10.20
CA ALA A 24 -18.58 6.32 10.10
C ALA A 24 -18.43 5.88 8.63
N ILE A 25 -19.45 6.11 7.80
CA ILE A 25 -19.40 5.82 6.36
C ILE A 25 -18.32 6.67 5.67
N ALA A 26 -18.25 7.97 5.96
CA ALA A 26 -17.25 8.86 5.36
C ALA A 26 -15.82 8.48 5.75
N ASN A 27 -15.60 8.08 7.01
CA ASN A 27 -14.31 7.58 7.47
C ASN A 27 -13.92 6.29 6.76
N SER A 28 -14.85 5.32 6.65
CA SER A 28 -14.59 4.08 5.94
C SER A 28 -14.36 4.30 4.44
N GLU A 29 -15.04 5.25 3.81
CA GLU A 29 -14.79 5.63 2.41
C GLU A 29 -13.35 6.11 2.21
N ASN A 30 -12.88 6.99 3.09
CA ASN A 30 -11.54 7.55 3.01
C ASN A 30 -10.48 6.44 3.22
N GLU A 31 -10.72 5.52 4.16
CA GLU A 31 -9.83 4.39 4.40
C GLU A 31 -9.76 3.44 3.21
N VAL A 32 -10.90 3.11 2.58
CA VAL A 32 -10.95 2.27 1.36
C VAL A 32 -10.19 2.95 0.22
N LEU A 33 -10.34 4.27 0.04
CA LEU A 33 -9.61 5.03 -0.98
C LEU A 33 -8.10 5.03 -0.72
N SER A 34 -7.68 5.18 0.54
CA SER A 34 -6.28 5.09 0.96
C SER A 34 -5.70 3.71 0.62
N CYS A 35 -6.42 2.65 0.98
CA CYS A 35 -6.04 1.26 0.69
C CYS A 35 -5.95 0.99 -0.82
N TYR A 36 -6.86 1.55 -1.62
CA TYR A 36 -6.80 1.46 -3.08
C TYR A 36 -5.52 2.11 -3.64
N GLY A 37 -5.11 3.26 -3.08
CA GLY A 37 -3.86 3.93 -3.45
C GLY A 37 -2.63 3.06 -3.17
N VAL A 38 -2.58 2.43 -1.99
CA VAL A 38 -1.47 1.54 -1.60
C VAL A 38 -1.40 0.30 -2.49
N VAL A 39 -2.54 -0.31 -2.82
CA VAL A 39 -2.62 -1.46 -3.75
C VAL A 39 -2.18 -1.07 -5.15
N ALA A 40 -2.61 0.09 -5.64
CA ALA A 40 -2.19 0.59 -6.94
C ALA A 40 -0.67 0.80 -7.00
N ASP A 41 -0.08 1.30 -5.92
CA ASP A 41 1.37 1.48 -5.82
C ASP A 41 2.13 0.15 -5.69
N ALA A 42 1.58 -0.84 -4.98
CA ALA A 42 2.13 -2.19 -4.92
C ALA A 42 2.06 -2.89 -6.30
N SER A 43 0.95 -2.74 -7.00
CA SER A 43 0.75 -3.27 -8.36
C SER A 43 1.71 -2.64 -9.36
N LYS A 44 1.91 -1.31 -9.31
CA LYS A 44 2.92 -0.62 -10.14
C LYS A 44 4.35 -1.10 -9.85
N ALA A 45 4.62 -1.51 -8.62
CA ALA A 45 5.90 -2.11 -8.24
C ALA A 45 6.05 -3.58 -8.69
N GLY A 46 5.03 -4.16 -9.34
CA GLY A 46 5.03 -5.54 -9.83
C GLY A 46 4.63 -6.58 -8.79
N ALA A 47 4.06 -6.17 -7.66
CA ALA A 47 3.55 -7.11 -6.65
C ALA A 47 2.23 -7.75 -7.10
N ASP A 48 2.02 -9.02 -6.70
CA ASP A 48 0.75 -9.71 -6.90
C ASP A 48 -0.32 -9.15 -5.95
N VAL A 49 -1.25 -8.39 -6.51
CA VAL A 49 -2.30 -7.71 -5.73
C VAL A 49 -3.64 -8.45 -5.77
N ALA A 50 -3.70 -9.69 -6.27
CA ALA A 50 -4.95 -10.43 -6.41
C ALA A 50 -5.67 -10.62 -5.07
N ASP A 51 -4.96 -11.06 -4.04
CA ASP A 51 -5.52 -11.27 -2.70
C ASP A 51 -5.94 -9.95 -2.04
N LEU A 52 -5.12 -8.90 -2.21
CA LEU A 52 -5.41 -7.55 -1.72
C LEU A 52 -6.65 -6.95 -2.40
N LEU A 53 -6.82 -7.16 -3.71
CA LEU A 53 -8.02 -6.73 -4.43
C LEU A 53 -9.28 -7.47 -3.96
N ASN A 54 -9.16 -8.74 -3.57
CA ASN A 54 -10.28 -9.52 -3.07
C ASN A 54 -10.79 -8.97 -1.73
N ILE A 55 -9.87 -8.68 -0.80
CA ILE A 55 -10.20 -8.06 0.50
C ILE A 55 -10.80 -6.66 0.29
N LEU A 56 -10.23 -5.87 -0.63
CA LEU A 56 -10.74 -4.52 -0.93
C LEU A 56 -12.16 -4.56 -1.54
N ASN A 57 -12.45 -5.57 -2.35
CA ASN A 57 -13.78 -5.80 -2.91
C ASN A 57 -14.78 -6.20 -1.81
N GLU A 58 -14.37 -7.02 -0.85
CA GLU A 58 -15.20 -7.40 0.29
C GLU A 58 -15.50 -6.19 1.21
N ALA A 59 -14.49 -5.37 1.50
CA ALA A 59 -14.65 -4.10 2.22
C ALA A 59 -15.57 -3.11 1.46
N GLY A 60 -15.46 -3.04 0.12
CA GLY A 60 -16.35 -2.24 -0.72
C GLY A 60 -17.80 -2.71 -0.71
N MET A 61 -18.03 -4.02 -0.62
CA MET A 61 -19.37 -4.60 -0.43
C MET A 61 -19.97 -4.22 0.92
N LEU A 62 -19.18 -4.29 2.00
CA LEU A 62 -19.60 -3.90 3.36
C LEU A 62 -19.95 -2.41 3.41
N LEU A 63 -19.15 -1.54 2.79
CA LEU A 63 -19.44 -0.10 2.68
C LEU A 63 -20.74 0.16 1.89
N SER A 64 -20.97 -0.59 0.82
CA SER A 64 -22.23 -0.48 0.06
C SER A 64 -23.44 -0.88 0.91
N ARG A 65 -23.31 -1.93 1.72
CA ARG A 65 -24.35 -2.32 2.70
C ARG A 65 -24.56 -1.27 3.78
N ALA A 66 -23.48 -0.64 4.26
CA ALA A 66 -23.56 0.46 5.22
C ALA A 66 -24.37 1.65 4.68
N LYS A 67 -24.10 2.06 3.44
CA LYS A 67 -24.86 3.12 2.75
C LYS A 67 -26.33 2.75 2.53
N LEU A 68 -26.60 1.48 2.20
CA LEU A 68 -27.96 0.99 1.99
C LEU A 68 -28.74 0.98 3.31
N ALA A 69 -28.12 0.53 4.41
CA ALA A 69 -28.70 0.61 5.75
C ALA A 69 -28.98 2.06 6.18
N TYR A 70 -28.04 2.98 5.91
CA TYR A 70 -28.24 4.41 6.14
C TYR A 70 -29.42 4.97 5.33
N ALA A 71 -29.55 4.59 4.05
CA ALA A 71 -30.67 5.01 3.20
C ALA A 71 -32.02 4.43 3.64
N MET A 72 -32.02 3.27 4.33
CA MET A 72 -33.21 2.67 4.92
C MET A 72 -33.57 3.24 6.30
N GLY A 73 -32.77 4.18 6.84
CA GLY A 73 -32.96 4.74 8.18
C GLY A 73 -32.46 3.83 9.31
N ASP A 74 -31.73 2.76 8.99
CA ASP A 74 -31.09 1.87 9.97
C ASP A 74 -29.64 2.32 10.23
N PHE A 75 -29.51 3.33 11.08
CA PHE A 75 -28.23 3.95 11.42
C PHE A 75 -27.32 3.02 12.26
N GLY A 76 -27.89 2.15 13.09
CA GLY A 76 -27.12 1.20 13.91
C GLY A 76 -26.43 0.13 13.07
N SER A 77 -27.13 -0.41 12.08
CA SER A 77 -26.54 -1.34 11.11
C SER A 77 -25.52 -0.64 10.20
N ALA A 78 -25.78 0.61 9.80
CA ALA A 78 -24.86 1.39 8.99
C ALA A 78 -23.49 1.60 9.67
N VAL A 79 -23.49 1.98 10.95
CA VAL A 79 -22.25 2.11 11.75
C VAL A 79 -21.54 0.76 11.89
N THR A 80 -22.30 -0.31 12.13
CA THR A 80 -21.73 -1.65 12.30
C THR A 80 -21.03 -2.13 11.02
N PHE A 81 -21.69 -2.00 9.87
CA PHE A 81 -21.11 -2.38 8.59
C PHE A 81 -19.90 -1.51 8.21
N ALA A 82 -19.93 -0.21 8.50
CA ALA A 82 -18.79 0.69 8.27
C ALA A 82 -17.59 0.37 9.17
N ASN A 83 -17.82 0.00 10.44
CA ASN A 83 -16.74 -0.44 11.32
C ASN A 83 -16.18 -1.81 10.90
N GLN A 84 -17.03 -2.72 10.41
CA GLN A 84 -16.59 -4.01 9.89
C GLN A 84 -15.71 -3.85 8.65
N SER A 85 -16.05 -2.96 7.70
CA SER A 85 -15.16 -2.69 6.56
C SER A 85 -13.80 -2.15 7.01
N MET A 86 -13.77 -1.29 8.03
CA MET A 86 -12.50 -0.79 8.58
C MET A 86 -11.69 -1.87 9.30
N LEU A 87 -12.34 -2.85 9.94
CA LEU A 87 -11.67 -3.98 10.57
C LEU A 87 -11.07 -4.95 9.54
N GLU A 88 -11.77 -5.22 8.43
CA GLU A 88 -11.25 -6.02 7.32
C GLU A 88 -10.04 -5.35 6.66
N LEU A 89 -9.99 -4.01 6.65
CA LEU A 89 -8.85 -3.24 6.17
C LEU A 89 -7.71 -3.13 7.20
N ASN A 90 -7.91 -3.63 8.42
CA ASN A 90 -6.91 -3.56 9.47
C ASN A 90 -5.76 -4.55 9.19
N GLY A 91 -4.55 -4.03 8.98
CA GLY A 91 -3.39 -4.84 8.60
C GLY A 91 -3.17 -4.93 7.08
N PHE A 92 -4.14 -4.49 6.27
CA PHE A 92 -4.08 -4.47 4.81
C PHE A 92 -2.91 -3.65 4.27
N ILE A 93 -2.69 -2.46 4.84
CA ILE A 93 -1.59 -1.57 4.46
C ILE A 93 -0.23 -2.25 4.71
N THR A 94 -0.09 -2.96 5.84
CA THR A 94 1.14 -3.67 6.21
C THR A 94 1.43 -4.81 5.24
N GLU A 95 0.40 -5.56 4.83
CA GLU A 95 0.52 -6.67 3.88
C GLU A 95 0.85 -6.16 2.47
N ALA A 96 0.18 -5.10 2.01
CA ALA A 96 0.47 -4.46 0.74
C ALA A 96 1.90 -3.89 0.68
N ASP A 97 2.37 -3.26 1.75
CA ASP A 97 3.76 -2.77 1.84
C ASP A 97 4.78 -3.91 1.89
N ALA A 98 4.46 -5.02 2.54
CA ALA A 98 5.31 -6.21 2.57
C ALA A 98 5.45 -6.85 1.18
N LEU A 99 4.34 -6.95 0.43
CA LEU A 99 4.35 -7.43 -0.94
C LEU A 99 5.12 -6.49 -1.87
N LYS A 100 4.91 -5.17 -1.75
CA LYS A 100 5.66 -4.15 -2.50
C LYS A 100 7.16 -4.25 -2.25
N LYS A 101 7.58 -4.40 -0.99
CA LYS A 101 9.01 -4.58 -0.64
C LYS A 101 9.58 -5.87 -1.21
N THR A 102 8.82 -6.96 -1.17
CA THR A 102 9.24 -8.24 -1.75
C THR A 102 9.43 -8.13 -3.27
N ALA A 103 8.51 -7.48 -3.97
CA ALA A 103 8.61 -7.23 -5.41
C ALA A 103 9.82 -6.35 -5.77
N LEU A 104 10.07 -5.27 -5.01
CA LEU A 104 11.25 -4.42 -5.21
C LEU A 104 12.56 -5.16 -4.89
N GLN A 105 12.56 -6.02 -3.87
CA GLN A 105 13.75 -6.73 -3.42
C GLN A 105 14.16 -7.86 -4.37
N GLN A 106 13.20 -8.53 -5.00
CA GLN A 106 13.49 -9.48 -6.09
C GLN A 106 14.25 -8.78 -7.23
N GLY A 107 13.85 -7.56 -7.60
CA GLY A 107 14.59 -6.77 -8.59
C GLY A 107 15.99 -6.30 -8.12
N TYR A 108 16.15 -5.98 -6.84
CA TYR A 108 17.41 -5.43 -6.32
C TYR A 108 18.52 -6.48 -6.14
N LEU A 109 18.18 -7.70 -5.71
CA LEU A 109 19.18 -8.77 -5.53
C LEU A 109 19.79 -9.21 -6.87
N ASP A 110 18.96 -9.33 -7.91
CA ASP A 110 19.43 -9.67 -9.26
C ASP A 110 20.34 -8.57 -9.82
N PHE A 111 19.98 -7.30 -9.59
CA PHE A 111 20.82 -6.18 -10.03
C PHE A 111 22.14 -6.12 -9.26
N MET A 112 22.09 -6.28 -7.94
CA MET A 112 23.28 -6.17 -7.09
C MET A 112 24.25 -7.34 -7.33
N ILE A 113 23.78 -8.59 -7.40
CA ILE A 113 24.67 -9.74 -7.62
C ILE A 113 25.24 -9.72 -9.04
N ASN A 114 24.42 -9.46 -10.05
CA ASN A 114 24.88 -9.55 -11.43
C ASN A 114 25.79 -8.36 -11.81
N VAL A 115 25.43 -7.13 -11.42
CA VAL A 115 26.23 -5.94 -11.76
C VAL A 115 27.46 -5.82 -10.88
N VAL A 116 27.33 -5.93 -9.56
CA VAL A 116 28.46 -5.75 -8.64
C VAL A 116 29.40 -6.95 -8.69
N GLY A 117 28.86 -8.17 -8.85
CA GLY A 117 29.66 -9.38 -9.04
C GLY A 117 30.50 -9.33 -10.31
N SER A 118 29.92 -8.87 -11.44
CA SER A 118 30.66 -8.73 -12.70
C SER A 118 31.75 -7.67 -12.63
N VAL A 119 31.50 -6.53 -11.97
CA VAL A 119 32.49 -5.43 -11.86
C VAL A 119 33.67 -5.84 -10.98
N ILE A 120 33.42 -6.45 -9.82
CA ILE A 120 34.49 -6.92 -8.93
C ILE A 120 35.29 -8.05 -9.60
N GLY A 121 34.61 -8.97 -10.28
CA GLY A 121 35.27 -10.04 -11.04
C GLY A 121 36.20 -9.51 -12.13
N ALA A 122 35.75 -8.52 -12.91
CA ALA A 122 36.58 -7.91 -13.96
C ALA A 122 37.83 -7.22 -13.41
N VAL A 123 37.68 -6.47 -12.30
CA VAL A 123 38.82 -5.80 -11.64
C VAL A 123 39.83 -6.82 -11.11
N ALA A 124 39.38 -7.93 -10.51
CA ALA A 124 40.26 -8.99 -10.02
C ALA A 124 41.08 -9.64 -11.14
N VAL A 125 40.47 -9.88 -12.31
CA VAL A 125 41.18 -10.44 -13.49
C VAL A 125 42.23 -9.47 -14.02
N ILE A 126 41.91 -8.17 -14.09
CA ILE A 126 42.85 -7.13 -14.54
C ILE A 126 44.03 -7.02 -13.57
N CYS A 127 43.76 -6.94 -12.26
CA CYS A 127 44.80 -6.87 -11.23
C CYS A 127 45.67 -8.13 -11.18
N GLY A 128 45.07 -9.32 -11.29
CA GLY A 128 45.78 -10.59 -11.34
C GLY A 128 46.70 -10.68 -12.56
N GLY A 129 46.20 -10.30 -13.74
CA GLY A 129 46.99 -10.24 -14.97
C GLY A 129 48.18 -9.28 -14.85
N PHE A 130 47.95 -8.10 -14.29
CA PHE A 130 49.02 -7.12 -14.04
C PHE A 130 50.07 -7.63 -13.06
N ALA A 131 49.66 -8.30 -11.98
CA ALA A 131 50.57 -8.84 -10.99
C ALA A 131 51.47 -9.95 -11.57
N ILE A 132 50.89 -10.85 -12.39
CA ILE A 132 51.63 -11.91 -13.08
C ILE A 132 52.64 -11.34 -14.06
N TRP A 133 52.22 -10.34 -14.85
CA TRP A 133 53.11 -9.66 -15.79
C TRP A 133 54.26 -8.94 -15.07
N PHE A 134 53.94 -8.20 -14.00
CA PHE A 134 54.94 -7.46 -13.22
C PHE A 134 55.96 -8.41 -12.55
N LEU A 135 55.52 -9.54 -12.01
CA LEU A 135 56.40 -10.55 -11.43
C LEU A 135 57.29 -11.23 -12.48
N SER A 136 56.75 -11.49 -13.67
CA SER A 136 57.52 -12.09 -14.77
C SER A 136 58.61 -11.14 -15.26
N LYS A 137 58.27 -9.86 -15.48
CA LYS A 137 59.24 -8.83 -15.87
C LYS A 137 60.36 -8.65 -14.85
N LYS A 138 60.01 -8.63 -13.55
CA LYS A 138 61.00 -8.56 -12.47
C LYS A 138 61.92 -9.78 -12.40
N ARG A 139 61.48 -10.95 -12.87
CA ARG A 139 62.34 -12.15 -12.96
C ARG A 139 63.29 -12.09 -14.15
N GLU A 140 62.86 -11.56 -15.29
CA GLU A 140 63.69 -11.44 -16.49
C GLU A 140 64.83 -10.43 -16.30
N GLU A 141 64.56 -9.30 -15.66
CA GLU A 141 65.58 -8.30 -15.33
C GLU A 141 66.64 -8.85 -14.37
N ARG A 142 66.27 -9.71 -13.41
CA ARG A 142 67.22 -10.38 -12.50
C ARG A 142 68.01 -11.52 -13.14
N ARG A 143 67.60 -12.02 -14.30
CA ARG A 143 68.26 -13.13 -15.01
C ARG A 143 69.27 -12.62 -16.05
N SER A 144 69.23 -11.32 -16.36
CA SER A 144 70.05 -10.64 -17.36
C SER A 144 71.11 -9.71 -16.75
N ALA A 145 71.17 -9.65 -15.41
CA ALA A 145 72.18 -8.97 -14.60
C ALA A 145 73.03 -10.00 -13.85
#